data_AF-A0A1W9SSV4-F1
#
_entry.id   AF-A0A1W9SSV4-F1
#
_cell.length_a   1.000
_cell.length_b   1.000
_cell.length_c   1.000
_cell.angle_alpha   90.00
_cell.angle_beta   90.00
_cell.angle_gamma   90.00
#
_symmetry.space_group_name_H-M   'P 1'
#
loop_
_entity.id
_entity.type
_entity.pdbx_description
1 polymer ?
#
loop_
_entity_poly.entity_id
_entity_poly.type
_entity_poly.pdbx_seq_one_letter_code
_entity_poly.pdbx_strand_id
1 'polypeptide(L)'
;MKFYFLFFIFYITFLFSYSQENVSGRKVISYENIREKDIIWFKKTLRIIDLREEINHTLYLPDEPEGGFNDRMNLIDLLLYSIKKELITAYSAENSYNMFRKKISFTEIKNNGFFTDGEIAKPDSKYYYNEDSKIKRGEINTFQVTELLIMEGWFVYKGSSKMEVRILGICPKRHYYEKDEHKNNLIKKKLFWVYFPNIRQFLAKHQAFNPINSTENKTFDDIFSKRLFNKERKKRKMRNMESDLWSN
;
A
#
# COMPACT_ATOMS: atom_id res chain seq x y z
N MET A 1 29.92 -45.68 8.76
CA MET A 1 28.62 -45.37 8.11
C MET A 1 27.54 -44.78 9.03
N LYS A 2 27.42 -45.16 10.32
CA LYS A 2 26.34 -44.65 11.21
C LYS A 2 26.38 -43.14 11.53
N PHE A 3 27.55 -42.50 11.50
CA PHE A 3 27.69 -41.06 11.84
C PHE A 3 27.12 -40.11 10.77
N TYR A 4 27.26 -40.44 9.49
CA TYR A 4 26.72 -39.63 8.39
C TYR A 4 25.19 -39.65 8.34
N PHE A 5 24.56 -40.75 8.76
CA PHE A 5 23.11 -40.89 8.79
C PHE A 5 22.47 -40.00 9.87
N LEU A 6 23.10 -39.89 11.04
CA LEU A 6 22.66 -38.98 12.10
C LEU A 6 22.84 -37.51 11.72
N PHE A 7 23.95 -37.14 11.08
CA PHE A 7 24.15 -35.78 10.56
C PHE A 7 23.17 -35.42 9.44
N PHE A 8 22.85 -36.38 8.57
CA PHE A 8 21.88 -36.20 7.49
C PHE A 8 20.45 -36.05 8.03
N ILE A 9 20.07 -36.84 9.04
CA ILE A 9 18.79 -36.68 9.74
C ILE A 9 18.75 -35.33 10.45
N PHE A 10 19.82 -34.92 11.15
CA PHE A 10 19.85 -33.63 11.83
C PHE A 10 19.76 -32.45 10.85
N TYR A 11 20.42 -32.56 9.70
CA TYR A 11 20.35 -31.56 8.61
C TYR A 11 18.96 -31.50 7.97
N ILE A 12 18.32 -32.65 7.75
CA ILE A 12 16.95 -32.72 7.24
C ILE A 12 15.95 -32.17 8.27
N THR A 13 16.08 -32.52 9.55
CA THR A 13 15.20 -31.99 10.59
C THR A 13 15.43 -30.50 10.81
N PHE A 14 16.66 -30.01 10.67
CA PHE A 14 16.98 -28.59 10.74
C PHE A 14 16.40 -27.83 9.53
N LEU A 15 16.48 -28.40 8.32
CA LEU A 15 15.82 -27.87 7.13
C LEU A 15 14.28 -27.91 7.23
N PHE A 16 13.71 -28.95 7.82
CA PHE A 16 12.25 -29.08 8.03
C PHE A 16 11.74 -28.15 9.14
N SER A 17 12.52 -27.87 10.19
CA SER A 17 12.16 -26.89 11.22
C SER A 17 12.20 -25.45 10.71
N TYR A 18 12.89 -25.17 9.61
CA TYR A 18 12.78 -23.91 8.89
C TYR A 18 11.54 -23.88 7.98
N SER A 19 10.43 -24.46 8.41
CA SER A 19 9.15 -24.24 7.75
C SER A 19 8.76 -22.78 7.98
N GLN A 20 8.78 -21.98 6.91
CA GLN A 20 8.22 -20.63 6.91
C GLN A 20 6.81 -20.68 7.52
N GLU A 21 6.55 -19.89 8.57
CA GLU A 21 5.20 -19.77 9.13
C GLU A 21 4.23 -19.37 8.01
N ASN A 22 3.20 -20.20 7.78
CA ASN A 22 2.16 -19.90 6.79
C ASN A 22 1.41 -18.63 7.19
N VAL A 23 1.70 -17.52 6.50
CA VAL A 23 1.12 -16.19 6.74
C VAL A 23 -0.41 -16.17 6.57
N SER A 24 -0.95 -17.11 5.78
CA SER A 24 -2.39 -17.25 5.48
C SER A 24 -3.30 -17.35 6.72
N GLY A 25 -2.79 -17.87 7.85
CA GLY A 25 -3.55 -18.03 9.10
C GLY A 25 -3.61 -16.79 10.01
N ARG A 26 -2.92 -15.69 9.66
CA ARG A 26 -2.80 -14.53 10.55
C ARG A 26 -4.11 -13.76 10.71
N LYS A 27 -4.45 -13.44 11.96
CA LYS A 27 -5.60 -12.62 12.32
C LYS A 27 -5.16 -11.19 12.58
N VAL A 28 -5.95 -10.25 12.05
CA VAL A 28 -5.75 -8.81 12.25
C VAL A 28 -6.09 -8.44 13.70
N ILE A 29 -5.25 -7.63 14.31
CA ILE A 29 -5.56 -7.00 15.61
C ILE A 29 -6.66 -5.97 15.39
N SER A 30 -7.84 -6.23 15.96
CA SER A 30 -8.96 -5.30 15.88
C SER A 30 -8.62 -3.99 16.59
N TYR A 31 -9.08 -2.88 16.03
CA TYR A 31 -9.08 -1.63 16.76
C TYR A 31 -10.05 -1.72 17.94
N GLU A 32 -9.73 -1.00 19.01
CA GLU A 32 -10.65 -0.80 20.11
C GLU A 32 -11.90 -0.06 19.63
N ASN A 33 -13.07 -0.52 20.09
CA ASN A 33 -14.32 0.15 19.82
C ASN A 33 -14.42 1.40 20.69
N ILE A 34 -14.15 2.55 20.07
CA ILE A 34 -14.21 3.86 20.72
C ILE A 34 -15.52 4.51 20.33
N ARG A 35 -16.31 4.89 21.33
CA ARG A 35 -17.54 5.67 21.10
C ARG A 35 -17.16 7.10 20.76
N GLU A 36 -17.88 7.68 19.82
CA GLU A 36 -17.64 9.05 19.34
C GLU A 36 -17.67 10.09 20.47
N LYS A 37 -18.61 9.96 21.41
CA LYS A 37 -18.71 10.84 22.59
C LYS A 37 -17.49 10.86 23.50
N ASP A 38 -16.64 9.83 23.42
CA ASP A 38 -15.43 9.70 24.25
C ASP A 38 -14.19 10.26 23.53
N ILE A 39 -14.36 10.80 22.30
CA ILE A 39 -13.32 11.48 21.52
C ILE A 39 -13.32 12.96 21.89
N ILE A 40 -12.23 13.43 22.50
CA ILE A 40 -12.08 14.83 22.94
C ILE A 40 -11.68 15.72 21.77
N TRP A 41 -10.86 15.17 20.87
CA TRP A 41 -10.31 15.89 19.74
C TRP A 41 -10.10 14.93 18.59
N PHE A 42 -10.41 15.37 17.38
CA PHE A 42 -10.21 14.61 16.16
C PHE A 42 -9.64 15.50 15.06
N LYS A 43 -8.69 14.97 14.29
CA LYS A 43 -8.14 15.62 13.11
C LYS A 43 -7.83 14.62 12.02
N LYS A 44 -8.33 14.92 10.83
CA LYS A 44 -8.02 14.18 9.61
C LYS A 44 -6.81 14.79 8.90
N THR A 45 -5.85 13.95 8.53
CA THR A 45 -4.63 14.37 7.82
C THR A 45 -4.35 13.48 6.62
N LEU A 46 -3.71 14.06 5.60
CA LEU A 46 -3.17 13.30 4.47
C LEU A 46 -1.65 13.27 4.58
N ARG A 47 -1.12 12.05 4.62
CA ARG A 47 0.31 11.74 4.53
C ARG A 47 0.63 11.31 3.10
N ILE A 48 1.77 11.77 2.60
CA ILE A 48 2.34 11.32 1.32
C ILE A 48 3.54 10.44 1.66
N ILE A 49 3.53 9.21 1.17
CA ILE A 49 4.64 8.26 1.24
C ILE A 49 5.24 8.14 -0.15
N ASP A 50 6.55 8.34 -0.28
CA ASP A 50 7.28 8.17 -1.52
C ASP A 50 7.80 6.73 -1.61
N LEU A 51 7.28 5.95 -2.55
CA LEU A 51 7.61 4.52 -2.70
C LEU A 51 9.04 4.28 -3.19
N ARG A 52 9.70 5.32 -3.75
CA ARG A 52 11.06 5.23 -4.27
C ARG A 52 12.12 5.22 -3.17
N GLU A 53 11.76 5.67 -1.97
CA GLU A 53 12.65 5.68 -0.82
C GLU A 53 12.90 4.26 -0.29
N GLU A 54 14.14 3.96 0.08
CA GLU A 54 14.60 2.62 0.50
C GLU A 54 13.74 1.99 1.60
N ILE A 55 13.36 2.78 2.61
CA ILE A 55 12.49 2.33 3.70
C ILE A 55 11.10 1.86 3.22
N ASN A 56 10.63 2.35 2.08
CA ASN A 56 9.32 2.03 1.52
C ASN A 56 9.41 0.99 0.39
N HIS A 57 10.61 0.48 0.05
CA HIS A 57 10.79 -0.53 -1.00
C HIS A 57 9.98 -1.80 -0.75
N THR A 58 9.75 -2.14 0.52
CA THR A 58 8.89 -3.24 0.94
C THR A 58 7.44 -3.13 0.44
N LEU A 59 6.97 -1.92 0.12
CA LEU A 59 5.64 -1.68 -0.44
C LEU A 59 5.63 -1.66 -1.98
N TYR A 60 6.78 -1.42 -2.59
CA TYR A 60 6.91 -1.16 -4.03
C TYR A 60 7.47 -2.35 -4.82
N LEU A 61 8.28 -3.18 -4.17
CA LEU A 61 8.88 -4.38 -4.74
C LEU A 61 8.03 -5.63 -4.43
N PRO A 62 8.20 -6.73 -5.20
CA PRO A 62 9.09 -6.90 -6.35
C PRO A 62 8.54 -6.26 -7.64
N ASP A 63 9.41 -6.19 -8.63
CA ASP A 63 9.08 -5.62 -9.93
C ASP A 63 8.10 -6.52 -10.69
N GLU A 64 8.46 -7.77 -10.88
CA GLU A 64 7.54 -8.78 -11.36
C GLU A 64 7.06 -9.59 -10.16
N PRO A 65 5.77 -9.94 -10.09
CA PRO A 65 5.30 -10.82 -9.04
C PRO A 65 6.02 -12.16 -9.16
N GLU A 66 6.93 -12.44 -8.22
CA GLU A 66 7.59 -13.74 -8.10
C GLU A 66 6.48 -14.78 -7.88
N GLY A 67 6.38 -15.82 -8.73
CA GLY A 67 5.48 -16.97 -8.51
C GLY A 67 3.96 -16.74 -8.55
N GLY A 68 3.49 -15.51 -8.83
CA GLY A 68 2.06 -15.20 -8.99
C GLY A 68 1.34 -14.81 -7.69
N PHE A 69 0.01 -14.99 -7.63
CA PHE A 69 -0.83 -14.42 -6.55
C PHE A 69 -0.56 -14.97 -5.14
N ASN A 70 -0.13 -16.23 -5.04
CA ASN A 70 0.17 -16.86 -3.75
C ASN A 70 1.57 -16.54 -3.23
N ASP A 71 2.39 -15.91 -4.07
CA ASP A 71 3.75 -15.52 -3.75
C ASP A 71 3.85 -13.99 -3.59
N ARG A 72 5.08 -13.45 -3.59
CA ARG A 72 5.36 -12.07 -3.21
C ARG A 72 4.95 -11.11 -4.32
N MET A 73 3.96 -10.26 -4.05
CA MET A 73 3.51 -9.18 -4.94
C MET A 73 3.79 -7.82 -4.32
N ASN A 74 3.96 -6.79 -5.15
CA ASN A 74 3.96 -5.42 -4.66
C ASN A 74 2.55 -5.00 -4.19
N LEU A 75 2.46 -3.95 -3.38
CA LEU A 75 1.17 -3.53 -2.79
C LEU A 75 0.14 -3.14 -3.85
N ILE A 76 0.59 -2.47 -4.92
CA ILE A 76 -0.32 -1.88 -5.90
C ILE A 76 -0.93 -2.96 -6.79
N ASP A 77 -0.15 -3.94 -7.22
CA ASP A 77 -0.61 -5.12 -7.94
C ASP A 77 -1.59 -5.92 -7.08
N LEU A 78 -1.29 -6.07 -5.79
CA LEU A 78 -2.19 -6.73 -4.85
C LEU A 78 -3.55 -6.03 -4.77
N LEU A 79 -3.55 -4.69 -4.68
CA LEU A 79 -4.79 -3.89 -4.65
C LEU A 79 -5.54 -3.99 -5.98
N LEU A 80 -4.86 -3.83 -7.12
CA LEU A 80 -5.45 -3.89 -8.46
C LEU A 80 -6.03 -5.28 -8.76
N TYR A 81 -5.30 -6.34 -8.42
CA TYR A 81 -5.76 -7.72 -8.53
C TYR A 81 -7.03 -7.94 -7.70
N SER A 82 -7.01 -7.48 -6.44
CA SER A 82 -8.15 -7.61 -5.54
C SER A 82 -9.38 -6.85 -6.02
N ILE A 83 -9.20 -5.67 -6.60
CA ILE A 83 -10.30 -4.89 -7.21
C ILE A 83 -10.83 -5.60 -8.45
N LYS A 84 -9.95 -6.14 -9.29
CA LYS A 84 -10.32 -6.90 -10.50
C LYS A 84 -11.12 -8.17 -10.15
N LYS A 85 -10.81 -8.80 -9.01
CA LYS A 85 -11.53 -9.96 -8.47
C LYS A 85 -12.75 -9.58 -7.62
N GLU A 86 -13.05 -8.30 -7.49
CA GLU A 86 -14.16 -7.75 -6.68
C GLU A 86 -14.07 -8.13 -5.18
N LEU A 87 -12.88 -8.47 -4.69
CA LEU A 87 -12.62 -8.79 -3.28
C LEU A 87 -12.62 -7.53 -2.40
N ILE A 88 -12.24 -6.38 -2.99
CA ILE A 88 -12.19 -5.10 -2.30
C ILE A 88 -12.88 -4.02 -3.13
N THR A 89 -13.47 -3.04 -2.45
CA THR A 89 -14.14 -1.91 -3.10
C THR A 89 -13.19 -0.73 -3.32
N ALA A 90 -13.14 -0.25 -4.55
CA ALA A 90 -12.43 0.97 -4.92
C ALA A 90 -13.40 2.16 -5.06
N TYR A 91 -12.88 3.35 -4.76
CA TYR A 91 -13.63 4.60 -4.79
C TYR A 91 -12.92 5.67 -5.62
N SER A 92 -13.68 6.60 -6.20
CA SER A 92 -13.14 7.69 -7.02
C SER A 92 -12.21 8.60 -6.22
N ALA A 93 -11.09 8.99 -6.85
CA ALA A 93 -10.13 9.95 -6.33
C ALA A 93 -10.34 11.40 -6.84
N GLU A 94 -11.39 11.64 -7.64
CA GLU A 94 -11.71 12.94 -8.23
C GLU A 94 -12.01 14.00 -7.16
N ASN A 95 -12.84 13.65 -6.18
CA ASN A 95 -13.25 14.58 -5.13
C ASN A 95 -12.46 14.35 -3.83
N SER A 96 -11.79 15.40 -3.34
CA SER A 96 -11.01 15.33 -2.09
C SER A 96 -11.85 15.48 -0.82
N TYR A 97 -13.12 15.88 -0.91
CA TYR A 97 -14.00 16.04 0.26
C TYR A 97 -14.89 14.80 0.47
N ASN A 98 -15.37 14.19 -0.61
CA ASN A 98 -16.26 13.02 -0.58
C ASN A 98 -15.52 11.71 -0.88
N MET A 99 -14.50 11.44 -0.07
CA MET A 99 -13.72 10.21 -0.17
C MET A 99 -14.59 9.03 0.31
N PHE A 100 -14.62 7.92 -0.42
CA PHE A 100 -15.42 6.71 -0.16
C PHE A 100 -16.92 6.75 -0.47
N ARG A 101 -17.43 7.73 -1.24
CA ARG A 101 -18.84 7.76 -1.67
C ARG A 101 -19.07 7.09 -3.02
N LYS A 102 -18.40 7.56 -4.07
CA LYS A 102 -18.53 7.06 -5.44
C LYS A 102 -17.65 5.83 -5.63
N LYS A 103 -18.27 4.64 -5.72
CA LYS A 103 -17.57 3.40 -6.12
C LYS A 103 -17.18 3.48 -7.59
N ILE A 104 -16.07 2.85 -7.95
CA ILE A 104 -15.57 2.79 -9.33
C ILE A 104 -15.17 1.36 -9.69
N SER A 105 -15.29 1.00 -10.96
CA SER A 105 -14.93 -0.33 -11.45
C SER A 105 -13.44 -0.43 -11.81
N PHE A 106 -12.93 -1.66 -11.95
CA PHE A 106 -11.56 -1.88 -12.46
C PHE A 106 -11.36 -1.29 -13.86
N THR A 107 -12.37 -1.37 -14.73
CA THR A 107 -12.31 -0.80 -16.08
C THR A 107 -12.21 0.72 -16.05
N GLU A 108 -12.95 1.38 -15.15
CA GLU A 108 -12.87 2.82 -14.93
C GLU A 108 -11.49 3.23 -14.39
N ILE A 109 -10.91 2.45 -13.46
CA ILE A 109 -9.53 2.68 -12.97
C ILE A 109 -8.51 2.56 -14.10
N LYS A 110 -8.64 1.54 -14.95
CA LYS A 110 -7.74 1.35 -16.09
C LYS A 110 -7.84 2.52 -17.08
N ASN A 111 -9.06 2.90 -17.45
CA ASN A 111 -9.32 3.96 -18.43
C ASN A 111 -8.92 5.33 -17.90
N ASN A 112 -9.30 5.67 -16.67
CA ASN A 112 -9.02 6.98 -16.11
C ASN A 112 -7.57 7.08 -15.59
N GLY A 113 -6.99 5.99 -15.09
CA GLY A 113 -5.70 5.99 -14.42
C GLY A 113 -4.50 5.66 -15.31
N PHE A 114 -4.65 4.73 -16.26
CA PHE A 114 -3.53 4.12 -16.98
C PHE A 114 -3.56 4.29 -18.50
N PHE A 115 -4.66 4.79 -19.07
CA PHE A 115 -4.83 4.92 -20.53
C PHE A 115 -4.01 6.04 -21.19
N THR A 116 -3.48 6.98 -20.41
CA THR A 116 -2.72 8.13 -20.94
C THR A 116 -1.29 7.70 -21.29
N ASP A 117 -0.86 8.05 -22.50
CA ASP A 117 0.52 7.88 -22.95
C ASP A 117 1.42 8.72 -22.05
N GLY A 118 2.47 8.10 -21.51
CA GLY A 118 3.43 8.82 -20.70
C GLY A 118 4.67 8.00 -20.43
N GLU A 119 5.81 8.66 -20.50
CA GLU A 119 7.10 8.04 -20.18
C GLU A 119 7.20 7.83 -18.67
N ILE A 120 7.91 6.77 -18.27
CA ILE A 120 8.19 6.51 -16.85
C ILE A 120 8.96 7.71 -16.32
N ALA A 121 8.46 8.29 -15.23
CA ALA A 121 9.21 9.33 -14.55
C ALA A 121 10.47 8.72 -13.95
N LYS A 122 11.62 8.88 -14.64
CA LYS A 122 12.91 8.28 -14.27
C LYS A 122 13.09 8.37 -12.74
N PRO A 123 13.10 7.24 -12.03
CA PRO A 123 13.46 7.27 -10.62
C PRO A 123 14.97 7.56 -10.51
N ASP A 124 15.36 8.46 -9.62
CA ASP A 124 16.78 8.80 -9.35
C ASP A 124 17.58 7.63 -8.74
N SER A 125 16.91 6.52 -8.43
CA SER A 125 17.48 5.36 -7.77
C SER A 125 17.98 4.32 -8.77
N LYS A 126 19.26 3.93 -8.63
CA LYS A 126 20.00 2.95 -9.43
C LYS A 126 19.34 1.57 -9.56
N TYR A 127 18.38 1.25 -8.70
CA TYR A 127 17.71 -0.05 -8.62
C TYR A 127 16.56 -0.25 -9.62
N TYR A 128 16.18 0.76 -10.41
CA TYR A 128 14.89 0.78 -11.12
C TYR A 128 14.97 0.96 -12.63
N TYR A 129 16.15 0.84 -13.22
CA TYR A 129 16.36 1.14 -14.64
C TYR A 129 16.67 -0.13 -15.43
N ASN A 130 15.66 -0.67 -16.11
CA ASN A 130 15.85 -1.47 -17.31
C ASN A 130 15.65 -0.52 -18.51
N GLU A 131 16.71 -0.30 -19.29
CA GLU A 131 16.75 0.63 -20.43
C GLU A 131 15.71 0.29 -21.53
N ASP A 132 15.14 -0.93 -21.50
CA ASP A 132 14.24 -1.47 -22.51
C ASP A 132 12.74 -1.37 -22.19
N SER A 133 12.35 -0.73 -21.09
CA SER A 133 10.94 -0.65 -20.65
C SER A 133 10.11 0.38 -21.43
N LYS A 134 9.97 0.19 -22.75
CA LYS A 134 8.98 0.91 -23.57
C LYS A 134 7.57 0.48 -23.14
N ILE A 135 6.81 1.39 -22.54
CA ILE A 135 5.42 1.14 -22.16
C ILE A 135 4.56 1.01 -23.41
N LYS A 136 3.80 -0.08 -23.51
CA LYS A 136 2.76 -0.26 -24.53
C LYS A 136 1.46 0.40 -24.09
N ARG A 137 0.77 1.04 -25.04
CA ARG A 137 -0.51 1.74 -24.84
C ARG A 137 -1.56 0.81 -24.23
N GLY A 138 -2.18 1.23 -23.13
CA GLY A 138 -3.29 0.51 -22.49
C GLY A 138 -2.90 -0.67 -21.60
N GLU A 139 -1.62 -0.89 -21.35
CA GLU A 139 -1.13 -1.83 -20.34
C GLU A 139 -1.02 -1.14 -18.97
N ILE A 140 -1.38 -1.86 -17.91
CA ILE A 140 -1.29 -1.35 -16.54
C ILE A 140 0.16 -1.49 -16.11
N ASN A 141 0.87 -0.37 -16.07
CA ASN A 141 2.20 -0.31 -15.51
C ASN A 141 2.14 0.22 -14.07
N THR A 142 2.25 -0.70 -13.12
CA THR A 142 2.22 -0.43 -11.68
C THR A 142 3.42 0.40 -11.21
N PHE A 143 4.57 0.34 -11.88
CA PHE A 143 5.78 1.11 -11.53
C PHE A 143 5.63 2.62 -11.62
N GLN A 144 4.72 3.08 -12.47
CA GLN A 144 4.46 4.51 -12.56
C GLN A 144 3.78 5.03 -11.27
N VAL A 145 3.26 4.14 -10.42
CA VAL A 145 2.75 4.48 -9.09
C VAL A 145 3.91 4.63 -8.11
N THR A 146 4.26 5.87 -7.82
CA THR A 146 5.46 6.17 -7.03
C THR A 146 5.16 6.92 -5.74
N GLU A 147 3.93 7.40 -5.56
CA GLU A 147 3.47 7.99 -4.30
C GLU A 147 2.24 7.21 -3.78
N LEU A 148 2.17 7.01 -2.46
CA LEU A 148 0.97 6.60 -1.75
C LEU A 148 0.45 7.76 -0.91
N LEU A 149 -0.85 8.06 -1.04
CA LEU A 149 -1.56 8.97 -0.15
C LEU A 149 -2.24 8.14 0.95
N ILE A 150 -1.86 8.38 2.20
CA ILE A 150 -2.46 7.75 3.37
C ILE A 150 -3.32 8.77 4.07
N MET A 151 -4.58 8.41 4.29
CA MET A 151 -5.50 9.19 5.09
C MET A 151 -5.46 8.69 6.53
N GLU A 152 -5.08 9.58 7.45
CA GLU A 152 -4.97 9.28 8.87
C GLU A 152 -5.99 10.10 9.67
N GLY A 153 -6.73 9.43 10.56
CA GLY A 153 -7.52 10.04 11.61
C GLY A 153 -6.71 10.05 12.92
N TRP A 154 -6.31 11.22 13.36
CA TRP A 154 -5.66 11.45 14.64
C TRP A 154 -6.73 11.82 15.66
N PHE A 155 -6.73 11.19 16.82
CA PHE A 155 -7.71 11.51 17.86
C PHE A 155 -7.14 11.32 19.26
N VAL A 156 -7.76 11.99 20.24
CA VAL A 156 -7.46 11.81 21.65
C VAL A 156 -8.68 11.19 22.33
N TYR A 157 -8.48 10.01 22.92
CA TYR A 157 -9.50 9.29 23.66
C TYR A 157 -9.47 9.70 25.14
N LYS A 158 -10.66 9.94 25.72
CA LYS A 158 -10.80 10.38 27.11
C LYS A 158 -10.20 9.41 28.14
N GLY A 159 -10.27 8.11 27.87
CA GLY A 159 -9.80 7.08 28.82
C GLY A 159 -8.28 6.84 28.81
N SER A 160 -7.61 7.05 27.68
CA SER A 160 -6.16 6.82 27.57
C SER A 160 -5.34 8.10 27.69
N SER A 161 -5.97 9.28 27.51
CA SER A 161 -5.31 10.59 27.38
C SER A 161 -4.14 10.61 26.39
N LYS A 162 -4.07 9.61 25.50
CA LYS A 162 -3.03 9.42 24.49
C LYS A 162 -3.60 9.78 23.12
N MET A 163 -2.74 10.35 22.30
CA MET A 163 -3.06 10.59 20.90
C MET A 163 -2.86 9.30 20.10
N GLU A 164 -3.93 8.83 19.50
CA GLU A 164 -3.95 7.64 18.67
C GLU A 164 -4.14 8.00 17.20
N VAL A 165 -3.69 7.11 16.32
CA VAL A 165 -3.77 7.29 14.88
C VAL A 165 -4.38 6.05 14.26
N ARG A 166 -5.41 6.25 13.44
CA ARG A 166 -6.01 5.20 12.62
C ARG A 166 -5.90 5.56 11.15
N ILE A 167 -5.44 4.60 10.35
CA ILE A 167 -5.45 4.73 8.90
C ILE A 167 -6.88 4.48 8.42
N LEU A 168 -7.44 5.45 7.69
CA LEU A 168 -8.80 5.41 7.16
C LEU A 168 -8.81 4.92 5.72
N GLY A 169 -7.80 5.29 4.92
CA GLY A 169 -7.73 4.85 3.54
C GLY A 169 -6.38 5.08 2.89
N ILE A 170 -6.20 4.39 1.77
CA ILE A 170 -5.00 4.42 0.94
C ILE A 170 -5.40 4.84 -0.46
N CYS A 171 -4.59 5.72 -1.07
CA CYS A 171 -4.76 6.13 -2.45
C CYS A 171 -3.43 6.09 -3.21
N PRO A 172 -3.29 5.15 -4.17
CA PRO A 172 -2.18 5.12 -5.11
C PRO A 172 -2.15 6.35 -6.01
N LYS A 173 -0.95 6.88 -6.24
CA LYS A 173 -0.72 8.05 -7.08
C LYS A 173 0.39 7.78 -8.12
N ARG A 174 0.01 7.93 -9.38
CA ARG A 174 0.83 7.73 -10.56
C ARG A 174 1.56 9.01 -10.95
N HIS A 175 2.83 8.89 -11.27
CA HIS A 175 3.65 9.94 -11.87
C HIS A 175 4.10 9.53 -13.26
N TYR A 176 3.87 10.38 -14.25
CA TYR A 176 4.30 10.15 -15.63
C TYR A 176 4.62 11.48 -16.30
N TYR A 177 5.50 11.44 -17.29
CA TYR A 177 5.75 12.59 -18.17
C TYR A 177 4.81 12.52 -19.36
N GLU A 178 4.16 13.63 -19.68
CA GLU A 178 3.35 13.74 -20.89
C GLU A 178 4.26 13.76 -22.12
N LYS A 179 3.85 13.06 -23.18
CA LYS A 179 4.61 12.96 -24.42
C LYS A 179 4.34 14.19 -25.30
N ASP A 180 4.69 15.37 -24.82
CA ASP A 180 4.66 16.62 -25.60
C ASP A 180 6.10 17.06 -25.90
N GLU A 181 6.42 17.25 -27.19
CA GLU A 181 7.76 17.50 -27.72
C GLU A 181 8.45 18.77 -27.16
N HIS A 182 7.70 19.65 -26.48
CA HIS A 182 8.21 20.94 -26.01
C HIS A 182 8.22 21.14 -24.48
N LYS A 183 7.61 20.25 -23.68
CA LYS A 183 7.59 20.38 -22.21
C LYS A 183 7.58 19.04 -21.49
N ASN A 184 8.66 18.76 -20.77
CA ASN A 184 8.77 17.59 -19.90
C ASN A 184 8.04 17.82 -18.56
N ASN A 185 6.72 18.02 -18.61
CA ASN A 185 5.90 18.28 -17.43
C ASN A 185 5.61 16.98 -16.67
N LEU A 186 6.02 16.92 -15.40
CA LEU A 186 5.69 15.80 -14.51
C LEU A 186 4.21 15.88 -14.10
N ILE A 187 3.38 14.98 -14.62
CA ILE A 187 1.97 14.87 -14.23
C ILE A 187 1.84 13.92 -13.05
N LYS A 188 1.08 14.37 -12.05
CA LYS A 188 0.79 13.63 -10.83
C LYS A 188 -0.70 13.30 -10.73
N LYS A 189 -1.08 12.05 -10.94
CA LYS A 189 -2.48 11.61 -11.01
C LYS A 189 -2.84 10.64 -9.88
N LYS A 190 -3.89 10.94 -9.14
CA LYS A 190 -4.47 10.00 -8.16
C LYS A 190 -5.29 8.94 -8.89
N LEU A 191 -5.15 7.69 -8.49
CA LEU A 191 -5.83 6.58 -9.17
C LEU A 191 -7.20 6.30 -8.53
N PHE A 192 -7.21 5.81 -7.29
CA PHE A 192 -8.41 5.43 -6.57
C PHE A 192 -8.18 5.46 -5.06
N TRP A 193 -9.25 5.47 -4.28
CA TRP A 193 -9.24 5.28 -2.83
C TRP A 193 -9.69 3.88 -2.46
N VAL A 194 -9.05 3.30 -1.45
CA VAL A 194 -9.50 2.07 -0.79
C VAL A 194 -9.69 2.35 0.69
N TYR A 195 -10.80 1.85 1.26
CA TYR A 195 -11.08 1.99 2.68
C TYR A 195 -10.24 0.98 3.47
N PHE A 196 -9.29 1.50 4.24
CA PHE A 196 -8.22 0.68 4.85
C PHE A 196 -8.77 -0.37 5.83
N PRO A 197 -9.71 -0.05 6.75
CA PRO A 197 -10.22 -1.04 7.70
C PRO A 197 -10.79 -2.31 7.04
N ASN A 198 -11.42 -2.20 5.87
CA ASN A 198 -12.01 -3.35 5.18
C ASN A 198 -10.95 -4.25 4.55
N ILE A 199 -9.80 -3.71 4.16
CA ILE A 199 -8.75 -4.47 3.48
C ILE A 199 -7.70 -5.05 4.43
N ARG A 200 -7.71 -4.69 5.71
CA ARG A 200 -6.71 -5.17 6.69
C ARG A 200 -6.61 -6.70 6.73
N GLN A 201 -7.74 -7.39 6.72
CA GLN A 201 -7.77 -8.86 6.72
C GLN A 201 -7.11 -9.45 5.47
N PHE A 202 -7.22 -8.73 4.35
CA PHE A 202 -6.58 -9.13 3.11
C PHE A 202 -5.07 -8.85 3.17
N LEU A 203 -4.67 -7.67 3.65
CA LEU A 203 -3.27 -7.28 3.81
C LEU A 203 -2.50 -8.14 4.83
N ALA A 204 -3.17 -8.66 5.85
CA ALA A 204 -2.56 -9.55 6.85
C ALA A 204 -2.26 -10.96 6.32
N LYS A 205 -2.91 -11.37 5.21
CA LYS A 205 -2.66 -12.68 4.58
C LYS A 205 -1.53 -12.66 3.56
N HIS A 206 -1.11 -11.46 3.13
CA HIS A 206 -0.09 -11.30 2.10
C HIS A 206 1.19 -10.77 2.71
N GLN A 207 2.28 -11.50 2.46
CA GLN A 207 3.61 -11.12 2.88
C GLN A 207 4.15 -10.01 1.98
N ALA A 208 4.77 -9.02 2.61
CA ALA A 208 5.45 -7.94 1.91
C ALA A 208 6.90 -8.32 1.65
N PHE A 209 7.46 -7.85 0.53
CA PHE A 209 8.83 -8.16 0.14
C PHE A 209 9.84 -7.45 1.04
N ASN A 210 10.75 -8.18 1.69
CA ASN A 210 11.80 -7.57 2.51
C ASN A 210 13.17 -7.72 1.81
N PRO A 211 13.77 -6.64 1.28
CA PRO A 211 15.06 -6.72 0.61
C PRO A 211 16.22 -7.04 1.57
N ILE A 212 16.10 -6.66 2.85
CA ILE A 212 17.18 -6.79 3.84
C ILE A 212 17.22 -8.21 4.41
N ASN A 213 16.04 -8.79 4.70
CA ASN A 213 15.93 -10.10 5.30
C ASN A 213 14.74 -10.88 4.75
N SER A 214 15.03 -11.79 3.82
CA SER A 214 14.03 -12.63 3.15
C SER A 214 13.33 -13.64 4.07
N THR A 215 13.91 -13.92 5.24
CA THR A 215 13.35 -14.81 6.27
C THR A 215 12.29 -14.12 7.11
N GLU A 216 12.33 -12.78 7.21
CA GLU A 216 11.39 -12.06 8.06
C GLU A 216 10.02 -11.93 7.36
N ASN A 217 9.04 -12.66 7.88
CA ASN A 217 7.68 -12.68 7.32
C ASN A 217 6.85 -11.49 7.85
N LYS A 218 7.13 -10.29 7.35
CA LYS A 218 6.28 -9.10 7.60
C LYS A 218 5.14 -9.05 6.60
N THR A 219 3.93 -8.80 7.08
CA THR A 219 2.75 -8.61 6.22
C THR A 219 2.55 -7.15 5.87
N PHE A 220 1.74 -6.86 4.86
CA PHE A 220 1.36 -5.47 4.58
C PHE A 220 0.61 -4.85 5.76
N ASP A 221 -0.25 -5.59 6.46
CA ASP A 221 -0.94 -5.06 7.65
C ASP A 221 0.05 -4.71 8.78
N ASP A 222 1.11 -5.50 8.96
CA ASP A 222 2.16 -5.20 9.95
C ASP A 222 2.85 -3.87 9.64
N ILE A 223 3.19 -3.62 8.37
CA ILE A 223 3.88 -2.40 7.94
C ILE A 223 3.00 -1.18 8.22
N PHE A 224 1.71 -1.25 7.90
CA PHE A 224 0.79 -0.15 8.12
C PHE A 224 0.45 0.05 9.60
N SER A 225 0.22 -1.03 10.34
CA SER A 225 -0.13 -0.99 11.77
C SER A 225 1.04 -0.49 12.62
N LYS A 226 2.25 -0.94 12.33
CA LYS A 226 3.49 -0.48 13.01
C LYS A 226 4.05 0.82 12.41
N ARG A 227 3.44 1.32 11.34
CA ARG A 227 3.86 2.54 10.61
C ARG A 227 5.33 2.49 10.18
N LEU A 228 5.76 1.35 9.64
CA LEU A 228 7.11 1.10 9.12
C LEU A 228 7.28 1.72 7.72
N PHE A 229 7.02 3.02 7.61
CA PHE A 229 7.20 3.81 6.40
C PHE A 229 7.74 5.19 6.79
N ASN A 230 8.35 5.89 5.84
CA ASN A 230 9.11 7.11 6.16
C ASN A 230 8.29 8.18 6.93
N LYS A 231 8.97 8.92 7.81
CA LYS A 231 8.31 9.74 8.84
C LYS A 231 7.61 10.99 8.31
N GLU A 232 8.03 11.59 7.18
CA GLU A 232 7.24 12.42 6.24
C GLU A 232 8.13 13.35 5.42
N ARG A 233 7.66 13.69 4.21
CA ARG A 233 8.12 14.86 3.43
C ARG A 233 7.14 16.06 3.50
N LYS A 234 5.81 15.85 3.59
CA LYS A 234 4.77 16.90 3.74
C LYS A 234 3.46 16.39 4.38
N LYS A 235 2.97 17.05 5.44
CA LYS A 235 1.59 16.91 5.96
C LYS A 235 0.68 17.96 5.32
N ARG A 236 -0.42 17.55 4.70
CA ARG A 236 -1.49 18.50 4.33
C ARG A 236 -2.64 18.42 5.34
N LYS A 237 -2.90 19.52 6.06
CA LYS A 237 -4.14 19.65 6.84
C LYS A 237 -5.32 19.64 5.85
N MET A 238 -6.28 18.74 6.03
CA MET A 238 -7.56 18.88 5.35
C MET A 238 -8.28 20.08 5.97
N ARG A 239 -8.71 21.05 5.16
CA ARG A 239 -9.51 22.17 5.65
C ARG A 239 -10.82 21.60 6.23
N ASN A 240 -11.05 21.93 7.50
CA ASN A 240 -12.14 21.59 8.41
C ASN A 240 -13.18 20.58 7.89
N MET A 241 -13.04 19.32 8.33
CA MET A 241 -14.15 18.36 8.47
C MET A 241 -14.52 18.20 9.97
N GLU A 242 -14.18 19.19 10.80
CA GLU A 242 -14.55 19.18 12.23
C GLU A 242 -16.07 19.30 12.41
N SER A 243 -16.81 19.86 11.43
CA SER A 243 -18.26 20.03 11.49
C SER A 243 -19.06 18.78 11.10
N ASP A 244 -18.54 17.91 10.23
CA ASP A 244 -19.32 16.83 9.60
C ASP A 244 -19.47 15.59 10.51
N LEU A 245 -18.71 15.52 11.59
CA LEU A 245 -18.85 14.47 12.62
C LEU A 245 -19.97 14.80 13.62
N TRP A 246 -20.36 16.08 13.76
CA TRP A 246 -21.41 16.53 14.68
C TRP A 246 -22.74 16.83 13.99
N SER A 247 -22.85 16.58 12.68
CA SER A 247 -23.99 16.99 11.86
C SER A 247 -24.85 15.83 11.35
N ASN A 248 -24.94 14.73 12.10
CA ASN A 248 -25.98 13.71 11.92
C ASN A 248 -26.80 13.59 13.20
#